data_AF-A0A645FJ96-F1
#
_entry.id   AF-A0A645FJ96-F1
#
_cell.length_a   1.000
_cell.length_b   1.000
_cell.length_c   1.000
_cell.angle_alpha   90.00
_cell.angle_beta   90.00
_cell.angle_gamma   90.00
#
_symmetry.space_group_name_H-M   'P 1'
#
loop_
_entity.id
_entity.type
_entity.pdbx_description
1 polymer ?
#
loop_
_entity_poly.entity_id
_entity_poly.type
_entity_poly.pdbx_seq_one_letter_code
_entity_poly.pdbx_strand_id
1 'polypeptide(L)'
;MAQAFSYCINNKKIKKFSYIESVVSAWHDEGVNDLDSMVEYLEKRNDRFSIYSRISKALGFNRTLTEAEMKTIDKWIEEWSFSMEMVLKCLDNSTKINNPNINYFDKILSDWHDKGFKTVEDLKNDVKPESKTRQAPKETPKAKNKFHNFIQSDDLSNDDLEKIVRKRFEKKLNKLGLEMPDEGGEGKNE
;
A
#
# COMPACT_ATOMS: atom_id res chain seq x y z
N MET A 1 -1.90 -31.97 23.72
CA MET A 1 -1.03 -31.16 24.62
C MET A 1 0.44 -31.58 24.67
N ALA A 2 0.79 -32.82 25.03
CA ALA A 2 2.21 -33.27 25.07
C ALA A 2 2.94 -33.12 23.72
N GLN A 3 2.21 -33.32 22.62
CA GLN A 3 2.71 -33.13 21.27
C GLN A 3 3.11 -31.66 20.95
N ALA A 4 2.44 -30.66 21.54
CA ALA A 4 2.79 -29.23 21.37
C ALA A 4 4.16 -28.93 22.00
N PHE A 5 4.39 -29.48 23.18
CA PHE A 5 5.68 -29.44 23.86
C PHE A 5 6.79 -30.09 23.02
N SER A 6 6.53 -31.29 22.48
CA SER A 6 7.46 -31.99 21.58
C SER A 6 7.73 -31.18 20.31
N TYR A 7 6.73 -30.53 19.72
CA TYR A 7 6.88 -29.67 18.54
C TYR A 7 7.80 -28.47 18.81
N CYS A 8 7.61 -27.76 19.92
CA CYS A 8 8.45 -26.61 20.28
C CYS A 8 9.93 -27.00 20.46
N ILE A 9 10.19 -28.14 21.10
CA ILE A 9 11.55 -28.59 21.39
C ILE A 9 12.22 -29.20 20.16
N ASN A 10 11.54 -30.06 19.42
CA ASN A 10 12.14 -30.81 18.32
C ASN A 10 12.20 -29.99 17.02
N ASN A 11 11.13 -29.27 16.68
CA ASN A 11 11.04 -28.57 15.39
C ASN A 11 11.58 -27.15 15.48
N LYS A 12 11.18 -26.39 16.52
CA LYS A 12 11.59 -24.99 16.69
C LYS A 12 12.86 -24.82 17.53
N LYS A 13 13.34 -25.87 18.20
CA LYS A 13 14.50 -25.84 19.12
C LYS A 13 14.37 -24.79 20.22
N ILE A 14 13.14 -24.45 20.62
CA ILE A 14 12.84 -23.48 21.67
C ILE A 14 12.41 -24.23 22.93
N LYS A 15 13.15 -24.00 24.02
CA LYS A 15 12.87 -24.60 25.35
C LYS A 15 12.30 -23.61 26.37
N LYS A 16 12.01 -22.37 25.94
CA LYS A 16 11.47 -21.34 26.83
C LYS A 16 10.03 -21.69 27.20
N PHE A 17 9.77 -21.85 28.50
CA PHE A 17 8.46 -22.26 28.99
C PHE A 17 7.34 -21.30 28.55
N SER A 18 7.57 -19.98 28.60
CA SER A 18 6.60 -18.98 28.15
C SER A 18 6.21 -19.08 26.67
N TYR A 19 7.13 -19.52 25.81
CA TYR A 19 6.83 -19.76 24.39
C TYR A 19 6.07 -21.07 24.20
N ILE A 20 6.43 -22.10 24.96
CA ILE A 20 5.72 -23.37 24.95
C ILE A 20 4.28 -23.16 25.42
N GLU A 21 4.09 -22.38 26.48
CA GLU A 21 2.78 -22.03 27.02
C GLU A 21 1.94 -21.27 26.00
N SER A 22 2.50 -20.29 25.27
CA SER A 22 1.74 -19.59 24.23
C SER A 22 1.33 -20.49 23.06
N VAL A 23 2.20 -21.43 22.65
CA VAL A 23 1.88 -22.42 21.62
C VAL A 23 0.80 -23.39 22.11
N VAL A 24 0.91 -23.86 23.35
CA VAL A 24 -0.06 -24.76 23.99
C VAL A 24 -1.43 -24.09 24.13
N SER A 25 -1.48 -22.83 24.56
CA SER A 25 -2.72 -22.05 24.64
C SER A 25 -3.33 -21.83 23.26
N ALA A 26 -2.53 -21.44 22.26
CA ALA A 26 -3.02 -21.24 20.90
C ALA A 26 -3.61 -22.53 20.28
N TRP A 27 -3.01 -23.69 20.58
CA TRP A 27 -3.53 -24.98 20.11
C TRP A 27 -4.81 -25.37 20.84
N HIS A 28 -4.90 -25.07 22.13
CA HIS A 28 -6.10 -25.30 22.91
C HIS A 28 -7.27 -24.42 22.45
N ASP A 29 -7.02 -23.14 22.19
CA ASP A 29 -8.03 -22.19 21.70
C ASP A 29 -8.59 -22.59 20.33
N GLU A 30 -7.76 -23.23 19.50
CA GLU A 30 -8.12 -23.79 18.19
C GLU A 30 -8.67 -25.22 18.26
N GLY A 31 -8.85 -25.78 19.46
CA GLY A 31 -9.45 -27.10 19.67
C GLY A 31 -8.55 -28.28 19.30
N VAL A 32 -7.25 -28.08 19.13
CA VAL A 32 -6.27 -29.12 18.75
C VAL A 32 -5.97 -30.00 19.96
N ASN A 33 -6.65 -31.15 20.04
CA ASN A 33 -6.61 -32.05 21.19
C ASN A 33 -6.02 -33.45 20.88
N ASP A 34 -5.94 -33.84 19.61
CA ASP A 34 -5.42 -35.14 19.16
C ASP A 34 -4.33 -34.99 18.08
N LEU A 35 -3.78 -36.13 17.63
CA LEU A 35 -2.73 -36.13 16.60
C LEU A 35 -3.26 -35.69 15.24
N ASP A 36 -4.48 -36.10 14.89
CA ASP A 36 -5.04 -35.83 13.57
C ASP A 36 -5.40 -34.34 13.42
N SER A 37 -6.09 -33.74 14.41
CA SER A 37 -6.36 -32.30 14.44
C SER A 37 -5.08 -31.46 14.47
N MET A 38 -3.99 -31.98 15.03
CA MET A 38 -2.70 -31.31 15.02
C MET A 38 -2.05 -31.28 13.66
N VAL A 39 -2.06 -32.41 12.95
CA VAL A 39 -1.54 -32.49 11.59
C VAL A 39 -2.36 -31.56 10.70
N GLU A 40 -3.69 -31.63 10.77
CA GLU A 40 -4.58 -30.75 10.02
C GLU A 40 -4.32 -29.26 10.34
N TYR A 41 -4.16 -28.92 11.62
CA TYR A 41 -3.83 -27.56 12.04
C TYR A 41 -2.48 -27.08 11.48
N LEU A 42 -1.45 -27.92 11.53
CA LEU A 42 -0.12 -27.59 11.01
C LEU A 42 -0.12 -27.45 9.49
N GLU A 43 -0.83 -28.33 8.78
CA GLU A 43 -1.01 -28.27 7.33
C GLU A 43 -1.74 -27.00 6.93
N LYS A 44 -2.90 -26.72 7.55
CA LYS A 44 -3.67 -25.49 7.32
C LYS A 44 -2.82 -24.23 7.58
N ARG A 45 -2.05 -24.22 8.66
CA ARG A 45 -1.16 -23.08 8.98
C ARG A 45 -0.04 -22.94 7.96
N ASN A 46 0.52 -24.05 7.48
CA ASN A 46 1.56 -24.06 6.46
C ASN A 46 1.02 -23.57 5.10
N ASP A 47 -0.20 -23.96 4.74
CA ASP A 47 -0.87 -23.52 3.51
C ASP A 47 -1.16 -22.02 3.53
N ARG A 48 -1.72 -21.51 4.64
CA ARG A 48 -1.90 -20.06 4.82
C ARG A 48 -0.57 -19.30 4.76
N PHE A 49 0.46 -19.83 5.41
CA PHE A 49 1.79 -19.22 5.37
C PHE A 49 2.37 -19.15 3.95
N SER A 50 2.15 -20.20 3.14
CA SER A 50 2.53 -20.22 1.72
C SER A 50 1.80 -19.14 0.92
N ILE A 51 0.49 -18.98 1.15
CA ILE A 51 -0.33 -17.92 0.52
C ILE A 51 0.21 -16.54 0.89
N TYR A 52 0.38 -16.25 2.18
CA TYR A 52 0.90 -14.98 2.68
C TYR A 52 2.29 -14.68 2.13
N SER A 53 3.19 -15.66 2.13
CA SER A 53 4.55 -15.52 1.63
C SER A 53 4.55 -15.16 0.14
N ARG A 54 3.70 -15.82 -0.65
CA ARG A 54 3.61 -15.60 -2.08
C ARG A 54 2.98 -14.25 -2.43
N ILE A 55 1.97 -13.79 -1.69
CA ILE A 55 1.39 -12.44 -1.83
C ILE A 55 2.40 -11.38 -1.40
N SER A 56 3.06 -11.55 -0.25
CA SER A 56 4.09 -10.63 0.24
C SER A 56 5.22 -10.47 -0.77
N LYS A 57 5.65 -11.57 -1.40
CA LYS A 57 6.67 -11.57 -2.44
C LYS A 57 6.19 -10.88 -3.72
N ALA A 58 4.95 -11.11 -4.14
CA ALA A 58 4.36 -10.45 -5.31
C ALA A 58 4.26 -8.93 -5.12
N LEU A 59 4.00 -8.47 -3.89
CA LEU A 59 3.98 -7.05 -3.50
C LEU A 59 5.38 -6.45 -3.34
N GLY A 60 6.45 -7.25 -3.39
CA GLY A 60 7.82 -6.78 -3.15
C GLY A 60 8.08 -6.39 -1.69
N PHE A 61 7.31 -6.92 -0.74
CA PHE A 61 7.52 -6.63 0.68
C PHE A 61 8.73 -7.41 1.21
N ASN A 62 9.73 -6.68 1.72
CA ASN A 62 10.87 -7.23 2.45
C ASN A 62 10.58 -7.39 3.96
N ARG A 63 9.32 -7.18 4.39
CA ARG A 63 8.86 -7.29 5.79
C ARG A 63 7.82 -8.39 5.92
N THR A 64 7.55 -8.81 7.15
CA THR A 64 6.39 -9.65 7.44
C THR A 64 5.10 -8.85 7.29
N LEU A 65 4.04 -9.53 6.83
CA LEU A 65 2.69 -8.99 6.83
C LEU A 65 2.22 -8.79 8.28
N THR A 66 1.45 -7.73 8.50
CA THR A 66 0.78 -7.47 9.77
C THR A 66 -0.48 -8.34 9.89
N GLU A 67 -0.98 -8.53 11.10
CA GLU A 67 -2.22 -9.30 11.31
C GLU A 67 -3.42 -8.71 10.56
N ALA A 68 -3.51 -7.38 10.48
CA ALA A 68 -4.56 -6.71 9.70
C ALA A 68 -4.46 -7.04 8.21
N GLU A 69 -3.24 -7.07 7.67
CA GLU A 69 -2.99 -7.44 6.28
C GLU A 69 -3.29 -8.93 6.01
N MET A 70 -2.93 -9.81 6.94
CA MET A 70 -3.27 -11.24 6.86
C MET A 70 -4.78 -11.43 6.83
N LYS A 71 -5.54 -10.76 7.71
CA LYS A 71 -7.01 -10.80 7.71
C LYS A 71 -7.62 -10.34 6.38
N THR A 72 -7.05 -9.30 5.77
CA THR A 72 -7.51 -8.85 4.44
C THR A 72 -7.27 -9.91 3.37
N ILE A 73 -6.12 -10.58 3.40
CA ILE A 73 -5.83 -11.69 2.49
C ILE A 73 -6.77 -12.87 2.73
N ASP A 74 -7.06 -13.16 4.00
CA ASP A 74 -7.96 -14.23 4.41
C ASP A 74 -9.36 -14.01 3.86
N LYS A 75 -9.87 -12.78 3.94
CA LYS A 75 -11.13 -12.37 3.31
C LYS A 75 -11.14 -12.69 1.82
N TRP A 76 -10.06 -12.45 1.09
CA TRP A 76 -10.02 -12.72 -0.36
C TRP A 76 -10.16 -14.21 -0.67
N ILE A 77 -9.48 -15.07 0.09
CA ILE A 77 -9.44 -16.51 -0.17
C ILE A 77 -10.65 -17.24 0.42
N GLU A 78 -11.07 -16.88 1.64
CA GLU A 78 -12.14 -17.58 2.36
C GLU A 78 -13.51 -16.97 2.06
N GLU A 79 -13.69 -15.66 2.24
CA GLU A 79 -15.00 -15.01 2.09
C GLU A 79 -15.37 -14.82 0.61
N TRP A 80 -14.43 -14.33 -0.21
CA TRP A 80 -14.65 -14.07 -1.63
C TRP A 80 -14.35 -15.28 -2.51
N SER A 81 -13.80 -16.36 -1.93
CA SER A 81 -13.44 -17.59 -2.64
C SER A 81 -12.56 -17.34 -3.88
N PHE A 82 -11.72 -16.30 -3.84
CA PHE A 82 -10.82 -16.01 -4.95
C PHE A 82 -9.70 -17.06 -5.02
N SER A 83 -9.41 -17.50 -6.25
CA SER A 83 -8.24 -18.33 -6.47
C SER A 83 -6.95 -17.51 -6.26
N MET A 84 -5.89 -18.18 -5.85
CA MET A 84 -4.58 -17.56 -5.69
C MET A 84 -4.09 -16.90 -7.00
N GLU A 85 -4.43 -17.48 -8.15
CA GLU A 85 -4.10 -16.91 -9.46
C GLU A 85 -4.83 -15.58 -9.72
N MET A 86 -6.10 -15.47 -9.32
CA MET A 86 -6.88 -14.24 -9.42
C MET A 86 -6.25 -13.11 -8.59
N VAL A 87 -5.88 -13.42 -7.35
CA VAL A 87 -5.20 -12.48 -6.45
C VAL A 87 -3.86 -12.06 -7.06
N LEU A 88 -3.03 -13.01 -7.48
CA LEU A 88 -1.74 -12.71 -8.11
C LEU A 88 -1.90 -11.88 -9.38
N LYS A 89 -2.96 -12.09 -10.16
CA LYS A 89 -3.24 -11.28 -11.35
C LYS A 89 -3.60 -9.84 -11.01
N CYS A 90 -4.35 -9.61 -9.93
CA CYS A 90 -4.59 -8.27 -9.39
C CYS A 90 -3.27 -7.61 -8.97
N LEU A 91 -2.40 -8.38 -8.32
CA LEU A 91 -1.10 -7.90 -7.83
C LEU A 91 -0.09 -7.69 -8.97
N ASP A 92 -0.20 -8.35 -10.12
CA ASP A 92 0.70 -8.15 -11.26
C ASP A 92 0.65 -6.68 -11.78
N ASN A 93 -0.55 -6.06 -11.72
CA ASN A 93 -0.72 -4.63 -11.98
C ASN A 93 -0.01 -3.71 -10.96
N SER A 94 0.37 -4.24 -9.78
CA SER A 94 1.08 -3.49 -8.74
C SER A 94 2.52 -3.14 -9.11
N THR A 95 3.13 -3.87 -10.03
CA THR A 95 4.52 -3.64 -10.48
C THR A 95 4.73 -2.23 -11.04
N LYS A 96 3.65 -1.55 -11.43
CA LYS A 96 3.64 -0.16 -11.90
C LYS A 96 3.54 0.88 -10.78
N ILE A 97 3.39 0.45 -9.52
CA ILE A 97 3.12 1.29 -8.36
C ILE A 97 4.35 1.30 -7.44
N ASN A 98 4.88 2.49 -7.17
CA ASN A 98 6.12 2.65 -6.39
C ASN A 98 5.99 2.27 -4.90
N ASN A 99 4.77 2.23 -4.37
CA ASN A 99 4.47 1.86 -2.98
C ASN A 99 3.18 1.02 -2.90
N PRO A 100 3.27 -0.30 -3.14
CA PRO A 100 2.11 -1.18 -3.12
C PRO A 100 1.54 -1.29 -1.70
N ASN A 101 0.21 -1.16 -1.57
CA ASN A 101 -0.51 -1.25 -0.30
C ASN A 101 -1.68 -2.23 -0.44
N ILE A 102 -1.82 -3.15 0.50
CA ILE A 102 -2.90 -4.15 0.50
C ILE A 102 -4.29 -3.53 0.40
N ASN A 103 -4.54 -2.38 1.04
CA ASN A 103 -5.82 -1.68 0.97
C ASN A 103 -6.17 -1.17 -0.45
N TYR A 104 -5.16 -0.93 -1.30
CA TYR A 104 -5.40 -0.55 -2.68
C TYR A 104 -5.90 -1.76 -3.49
N PHE A 105 -5.27 -2.93 -3.29
CA PHE A 105 -5.69 -4.17 -3.95
C PHE A 105 -7.03 -4.68 -3.42
N ASP A 106 -7.31 -4.46 -2.14
CA ASP A 106 -8.60 -4.80 -1.54
C ASP A 106 -9.76 -4.11 -2.27
N LYS A 107 -9.59 -2.84 -2.68
CA LYS A 107 -10.60 -2.12 -3.48
C LYS A 107 -10.79 -2.72 -4.86
N ILE A 108 -9.71 -3.08 -5.54
CA ILE A 108 -9.79 -3.69 -6.88
C ILE A 108 -10.48 -5.05 -6.80
N LEU A 109 -10.10 -5.87 -5.82
CA LEU A 109 -10.69 -7.19 -5.61
C LEU A 109 -12.14 -7.08 -5.14
N SER A 110 -12.50 -6.08 -4.34
CA SER A 110 -13.90 -5.79 -3.99
C SER A 110 -14.72 -5.45 -5.23
N ASP A 111 -14.22 -4.58 -6.12
CA ASP A 111 -14.91 -4.24 -7.36
C ASP A 111 -15.11 -5.47 -8.26
N TRP A 112 -14.15 -6.39 -8.29
CA TRP A 112 -14.26 -7.65 -9.03
C TRP A 112 -15.28 -8.61 -8.40
N HIS A 113 -15.28 -8.70 -7.08
CA HIS A 113 -16.24 -9.50 -6.33
C HIS A 113 -17.67 -8.99 -6.54
N ASP A 114 -17.88 -7.67 -6.50
CA ASP A 114 -19.18 -7.03 -6.74
C ASP A 114 -19.68 -7.22 -8.17
N LYS A 115 -18.77 -7.33 -9.14
CA LYS A 115 -19.07 -7.69 -10.54
C LYS A 115 -19.31 -9.19 -10.72
N GLY A 116 -19.10 -10.01 -9.69
CA GLY A 116 -19.25 -11.46 -9.73
C GLY A 116 -18.14 -12.18 -10.51
N PHE A 117 -17.01 -11.52 -10.76
CA PHE A 117 -15.85 -12.17 -11.39
C PHE A 117 -15.24 -13.13 -10.37
N LYS A 118 -15.07 -14.40 -10.74
CA LYS A 118 -14.48 -15.42 -9.86
C LYS A 118 -13.25 -16.06 -10.46
N THR A 119 -13.10 -16.00 -11.78
CA THR A 119 -11.96 -16.60 -12.47
C THR A 119 -11.18 -15.55 -13.28
N VAL A 120 -9.94 -15.91 -13.64
CA VAL A 120 -9.06 -15.04 -14.42
C VAL A 120 -9.65 -14.79 -15.82
N GLU A 121 -10.47 -15.71 -16.33
CA GLU A 121 -11.17 -15.57 -17.61
C GLU A 121 -12.24 -14.47 -17.57
N ASP A 122 -12.92 -14.29 -16.44
CA ASP A 122 -13.93 -13.24 -16.26
C ASP A 122 -13.32 -11.84 -16.40
N LEU A 123 -12.02 -11.70 -16.07
CA LEU A 123 -11.28 -10.44 -16.21
C LEU A 123 -11.14 -9.97 -17.66
N LYS A 124 -11.34 -10.83 -18.67
CA LYS A 124 -11.37 -10.41 -20.08
C LYS A 124 -12.52 -9.44 -20.35
N ASN A 125 -13.60 -9.56 -19.59
CA ASN A 125 -14.75 -8.66 -19.63
C ASN A 125 -14.57 -7.42 -18.75
N ASP A 126 -13.53 -7.39 -17.89
CA ASP A 126 -13.06 -6.18 -17.22
C ASP A 126 -12.31 -5.31 -18.23
N VAL A 127 -13.02 -4.92 -19.30
CA VAL A 127 -12.63 -3.79 -20.12
C VAL A 127 -12.73 -2.60 -19.19
N LYS A 128 -11.62 -2.27 -18.53
CA LYS A 128 -11.45 -0.97 -17.88
C LYS A 128 -11.99 0.04 -18.89
N PRO A 129 -13.02 0.84 -18.57
CA PRO A 129 -13.16 2.08 -19.30
C PRO A 129 -11.78 2.72 -19.16
N GLU A 130 -11.07 2.87 -20.28
CA GLU A 130 -9.83 3.63 -20.33
C GLU A 130 -10.04 4.79 -19.40
N SER A 131 -9.11 4.93 -18.45
CA SER A 131 -9.10 6.01 -17.47
C SER A 131 -9.84 7.18 -18.08
N LYS A 132 -11.06 7.45 -17.61
CA LYS A 132 -11.69 8.72 -17.92
C LYS A 132 -10.67 9.69 -17.37
N THR A 133 -9.83 10.23 -18.25
CA THR A 133 -9.13 11.49 -18.11
C THR A 133 -10.12 12.31 -17.34
N ARG A 134 -9.79 12.59 -16.07
CA ARG A 134 -10.70 13.21 -15.11
C ARG A 134 -11.50 14.25 -15.86
N GLN A 135 -12.74 13.91 -16.22
CA GLN A 135 -13.57 14.83 -16.97
C GLN A 135 -13.74 16.00 -16.02
N ALA A 136 -13.39 17.19 -16.52
CA ALA A 136 -13.49 18.44 -15.79
C ALA A 136 -14.79 18.44 -14.97
N PRO A 137 -14.74 18.73 -13.65
CA PRO A 137 -15.95 18.79 -12.85
C PRO A 137 -16.91 19.79 -13.49
N LYS A 138 -18.09 19.32 -13.92
CA LYS A 138 -19.21 20.20 -14.26
C LYS A 138 -19.42 21.16 -13.09
N GLU A 139 -19.41 22.44 -13.43
CA GLU A 139 -19.50 23.56 -12.51
C GLU A 139 -20.84 23.54 -11.77
N THR A 140 -20.81 23.09 -10.51
CA THR A 140 -21.73 23.60 -9.49
C THR A 140 -21.12 24.87 -8.92
N PRO A 141 -21.87 25.95 -8.68
CA PRO A 141 -21.32 27.24 -8.27
C PRO A 141 -20.64 27.12 -6.90
N LYS A 142 -19.31 27.05 -6.89
CA LYS A 142 -18.50 27.00 -5.67
C LYS A 142 -18.32 28.41 -5.12
N ALA A 143 -18.68 28.57 -3.85
CA ALA A 143 -18.39 29.75 -3.06
C ALA A 143 -16.88 30.12 -3.14
N LYS A 144 -16.61 31.41 -3.30
CA LYS A 144 -15.27 31.98 -3.50
C LYS A 144 -14.41 31.79 -2.26
N ASN A 145 -13.49 30.83 -2.28
CA ASN A 145 -12.42 30.73 -1.28
C ASN A 145 -11.13 31.34 -1.82
N LYS A 146 -10.47 32.11 -0.94
CA LYS A 146 -9.36 33.05 -1.14
C LYS A 146 -8.00 32.41 -1.51
N PHE A 147 -8.01 31.36 -2.33
CA PHE A 147 -6.80 30.60 -2.71
C PHE A 147 -6.57 30.47 -4.23
N HIS A 148 -7.27 31.26 -5.05
CA HIS A 148 -7.22 31.16 -6.52
C HIS A 148 -6.48 32.29 -7.25
N ASN A 149 -5.46 32.89 -6.63
CA ASN A 149 -4.62 33.90 -7.30
C ASN A 149 -3.20 33.38 -7.62
N PHE A 150 -3.08 32.12 -8.01
CA PHE A 150 -1.85 31.62 -8.61
C PHE A 150 -1.94 31.82 -10.14
N ILE A 151 -1.27 32.87 -10.62
CA ILE A 151 -1.12 33.16 -12.05
C ILE A 151 -0.51 31.92 -12.72
N GLN A 152 -1.30 31.24 -13.56
CA GLN A 152 -0.79 30.33 -14.58
C GLN A 152 -0.78 31.13 -15.88
N SER A 153 0.39 31.51 -16.36
CA SER A 153 0.59 32.01 -17.71
C SER A 153 1.90 31.41 -18.21
N ASP A 154 1.80 30.54 -19.21
CA ASP A 154 2.88 29.73 -19.78
C ASP A 154 3.88 30.52 -20.66
N ASP A 155 3.88 31.86 -20.58
CA ASP A 155 4.67 32.73 -21.47
C ASP A 155 5.57 33.73 -20.71
N LEU A 156 6.04 33.39 -19.50
CA LEU A 156 6.94 34.29 -18.74
C LEU A 156 8.41 34.01 -19.07
N SER A 157 9.05 34.98 -19.74
CA SER A 157 10.49 35.00 -19.99
C SER A 157 11.29 34.90 -18.68
N ASN A 158 12.50 34.32 -18.73
CA ASN A 158 13.37 34.13 -17.57
C ASN A 158 13.63 35.46 -16.81
N ASP A 159 13.72 36.58 -17.54
CA ASP A 159 13.86 37.93 -16.98
C ASP A 159 12.65 38.38 -16.14
N ASP A 160 11.44 37.98 -16.52
CA ASP A 160 10.22 38.33 -15.79
C ASP A 160 10.08 37.50 -14.51
N LEU A 161 10.55 36.25 -14.52
CA LEU A 161 10.60 35.40 -13.33
C LEU A 161 11.56 35.96 -12.29
N GLU A 162 12.76 36.38 -12.68
CA GLU A 162 13.71 37.01 -11.77
C GLU A 162 13.14 38.28 -11.15
N LYS A 163 12.46 39.13 -11.94
CA LYS A 163 11.85 40.37 -11.45
C LYS A 163 10.71 40.11 -10.46
N ILE A 164 9.89 39.09 -10.69
CA ILE A 164 8.79 38.70 -9.79
C ILE A 164 9.37 38.11 -8.48
N VAL A 165 10.40 37.27 -8.58
CA VAL A 165 11.09 36.69 -7.42
C VAL A 165 11.75 37.78 -6.59
N ARG A 166 12.48 38.70 -7.23
CA ARG A 166 13.17 39.83 -6.57
C ARG A 166 12.20 40.75 -5.85
N LYS A 167 11.07 41.08 -6.48
CA LYS A 167 10.03 41.96 -5.88
C LYS A 167 9.32 41.30 -4.69
N ARG A 168 9.16 39.98 -4.70
CA ARG A 168 8.64 39.23 -3.53
C ARG A 168 9.69 39.12 -2.43
N PHE A 169 10.95 38.94 -2.79
CA PHE A 169 12.07 38.88 -1.86
C PHE A 169 12.28 40.23 -1.15
N GLU A 170 12.28 41.35 -1.88
CA GLU A 170 12.33 42.71 -1.33
C GLU A 170 11.20 42.99 -0.34
N LYS A 171 9.95 42.62 -0.69
CA LYS A 171 8.82 42.77 0.24
C LYS A 171 8.99 41.97 1.52
N LYS A 172 9.65 40.81 1.44
CA LYS A 172 9.92 39.95 2.59
C LYS A 172 11.04 40.52 3.45
N LEU A 173 12.11 41.03 2.86
CA LEU A 173 13.22 41.69 3.55
C LEU A 173 12.81 42.98 4.26
N ASN A 174 12.01 43.82 3.59
CA ASN A 174 11.50 45.06 4.17
C ASN A 174 10.54 44.78 5.35
N LYS A 175 9.79 43.67 5.29
CA LYS A 175 8.97 43.19 6.42
C LYS A 175 9.81 42.67 7.60
N LEU A 176 11.06 42.26 7.35
CA LEU A 176 12.02 41.77 8.34
C LEU A 176 12.99 42.86 8.81
N GLY A 177 12.90 44.09 8.28
CA GLY A 177 13.77 45.21 8.66
C GLY A 177 15.23 45.08 8.22
N LEU A 178 15.48 44.31 7.15
CA LEU A 178 16.83 44.05 6.62
C LEU A 178 16.97 44.62 5.20
N GLU A 179 18.09 45.27 4.90
CA GLU A 179 18.41 45.77 3.55
C GLU A 179 19.25 44.75 2.75
N MET A 180 19.10 44.79 1.43
CA MET A 180 19.75 43.87 0.49
C MET A 180 21.28 44.00 0.53
N PRO A 181 22.05 42.91 0.44
CA PRO A 181 23.46 42.98 0.08
C PRO A 181 23.57 43.41 -1.39
N ASP A 182 24.35 44.45 -1.66
CA ASP A 182 24.69 44.87 -3.02
C ASP A 182 25.76 43.91 -3.57
N GLU A 183 25.34 42.83 -4.22
CA GLU A 183 26.27 42.05 -5.04
C GLU A 183 26.44 42.76 -6.38
N GLY A 184 27.37 43.71 -6.36
CA GLY A 184 28.07 44.20 -7.53
C GLY A 184 28.68 43.03 -8.29
N GLY A 185 28.43 43.00 -9.59
CA GLY A 185 28.93 41.94 -10.45
C GLY A 185 30.43 42.00 -10.63
N GLU A 186 31.04 40.84 -10.82
CA GLU A 186 32.26 40.74 -11.61
C GLU A 186 32.20 39.53 -12.54
N GLY A 187 32.44 39.80 -13.83
CA GLY A 187 33.15 38.86 -14.69
C GLY A 187 32.40 38.32 -15.91
N LYS A 188 32.37 39.08 -17.00
CA LYS A 188 32.70 38.51 -18.31
C LYS A 188 33.98 39.16 -18.84
N ASN A 189 35.01 38.32 -18.89
CA ASN A 189 36.22 38.30 -19.71
C ASN A 189 36.30 39.31 -20.88
N GLU A 190 37.43 40.01 -20.97
CA GLU A 190 38.51 39.77 -21.97
C GLU A 190 39.84 40.33 -21.46
#